data_AF-A0A8T5QZT4-F1
#
_entry.id   AF-A0A8T5QZT4-F1
#
_cell.length_a   1.000
_cell.length_b   1.000
_cell.length_c   1.000
_cell.angle_alpha   90.00
_cell.angle_beta   90.00
_cell.angle_gamma   90.00
#
_symmetry.space_group_name_H-M   'P 1'
#
loop_
_entity.id
_entity.type
_entity.pdbx_description
1 polymer ?
#
loop_
_entity_poly.entity_id
_entity_poly.type
_entity_poly.pdbx_seq_one_letter_code
_entity_poly.pdbx_strand_id
1 'polypeptide(L)'
;MADADRDDRNVAILMDFENTKDANLQKILSHAAAYGQVIIRRAYADWTRHMNAQNRLRESGFEAVHQFTTGSGTKNATDINLTVECMDLLWSRPVDVFVLVTADSDFAKLAMRLREGGKQVIGIGAKARVGRALVQACDSYLYYSEGPEGKGRERGRSRERKGKEPKPKETAQPAAKKAAVLTDKHKVVLNSLEAAADEEGYVYGSPLHRSIKRLYPDFSYRDYGHGTFRAYIDSLSPVIHTETDPERSDFLVWIDEAYEDMAWETVEGEEPATPAAAAAEGVVLAEDVQDRINSDWARLAGKSGRLPASRAGKVVAEEYGVDRLQDTPLASLDAVLAAAPKLKKRWKREKNTMVRLS
;
A
#
# COMPACT_ATOMS: atom_id res chain seq x y z
N MET A 1 23.94 -22.18 3.63
CA MET A 1 23.73 -22.63 2.24
C MET A 1 22.32 -22.34 1.70
N ALA A 2 21.30 -22.05 2.52
CA ALA A 2 19.92 -21.82 2.05
C ALA A 2 19.63 -20.44 1.41
N ASP A 3 20.42 -19.40 1.72
CA ASP A 3 20.19 -18.03 1.22
C ASP A 3 20.60 -17.83 -0.26
N ALA A 4 21.58 -18.59 -0.76
CA ALA A 4 22.08 -18.43 -2.12
C ALA A 4 21.11 -18.96 -3.20
N ASP A 5 20.20 -19.86 -2.84
CA ASP A 5 19.30 -20.57 -3.76
C ASP A 5 17.97 -19.84 -4.02
N ARG A 6 17.63 -18.83 -3.22
CA ARG A 6 16.47 -17.95 -3.51
C ARG A 6 16.76 -16.92 -4.60
N ASP A 7 18.03 -16.61 -4.82
CA ASP A 7 18.45 -15.44 -5.59
C ASP A 7 18.37 -15.65 -7.11
N ASP A 8 18.46 -16.89 -7.58
CA ASP A 8 18.36 -17.28 -9.00
C ASP A 8 16.93 -17.70 -9.43
N ARG A 9 15.95 -17.62 -8.52
CA ARG A 9 14.57 -18.04 -8.82
C ARG A 9 13.85 -17.01 -9.65
N ASN A 10 13.07 -17.49 -10.61
CA ASN A 10 12.21 -16.66 -11.43
C ASN A 10 10.77 -16.69 -10.90
N VAL A 11 10.21 -15.50 -10.71
CA VAL A 11 8.88 -15.29 -10.13
C VAL A 11 7.92 -14.77 -11.18
N ALA A 12 6.71 -15.36 -11.23
CA ALA A 12 5.60 -14.88 -12.04
C ALA A 12 4.44 -14.44 -11.13
N ILE A 13 3.96 -13.20 -11.33
CA ILE A 13 2.80 -12.66 -10.64
C ILE A 13 1.61 -12.65 -11.59
N LEU A 14 0.53 -13.34 -11.20
CA LEU A 14 -0.73 -13.38 -11.93
C LEU A 14 -1.85 -12.89 -11.00
N MET A 15 -2.42 -11.73 -11.35
CA MET A 15 -3.41 -11.04 -10.54
C MET A 15 -4.79 -11.08 -11.17
N ASP A 16 -5.74 -11.64 -10.44
CA ASP A 16 -7.16 -11.43 -10.68
C ASP A 16 -7.56 -10.06 -10.12
N PHE A 17 -7.48 -9.04 -10.99
CA PHE A 17 -7.65 -7.65 -10.56
C PHE A 17 -9.09 -7.38 -10.08
N GLU A 18 -10.08 -8.09 -10.61
CA GLU A 18 -11.47 -7.86 -10.24
C GLU A 18 -11.77 -8.29 -8.79
N ASN A 19 -11.10 -9.33 -8.33
CA ASN A 19 -11.20 -9.83 -6.96
C ASN A 19 -10.28 -9.08 -5.97
N THR A 20 -9.21 -8.45 -6.46
CA THR A 20 -8.19 -7.81 -5.61
C THR A 20 -8.05 -6.29 -5.83
N LYS A 21 -9.15 -5.60 -6.14
CA LYS A 21 -9.16 -4.13 -6.41
C LYS A 21 -8.58 -3.28 -5.27
N ASP A 22 -8.75 -3.76 -4.04
CA ASP A 22 -8.32 -3.08 -2.81
C ASP A 22 -6.89 -3.45 -2.40
N ALA A 23 -6.22 -4.33 -3.17
CA ALA A 23 -4.89 -4.80 -2.81
C ALA A 23 -3.83 -3.72 -3.06
N ASN A 24 -2.89 -3.60 -2.12
CA ASN A 24 -1.75 -2.71 -2.27
C ASN A 24 -0.71 -3.33 -3.21
N LEU A 25 -0.66 -2.85 -4.46
CA LEU A 25 0.25 -3.33 -5.50
C LEU A 25 1.72 -3.27 -5.08
N GLN A 26 2.13 -2.24 -4.34
CA GLN A 26 3.52 -2.10 -3.90
C GLN A 26 3.88 -3.19 -2.89
N LYS A 27 2.99 -3.48 -1.93
CA LYS A 27 3.21 -4.58 -0.98
C LYS A 27 3.27 -5.94 -1.69
N ILE A 28 2.39 -6.19 -2.66
CA ILE A 28 2.41 -7.43 -3.47
C ILE A 28 3.75 -7.60 -4.18
N LEU A 29 4.21 -6.53 -4.85
CA LEU A 29 5.48 -6.54 -5.55
C LEU A 29 6.62 -6.82 -4.57
N SER A 30 6.69 -6.08 -3.45
CA SER A 30 7.72 -6.26 -2.43
C SER A 30 7.80 -7.70 -1.92
N HIS A 31 6.66 -8.32 -1.62
CA HIS A 31 6.61 -9.72 -1.21
C HIS A 31 7.09 -10.65 -2.32
N ALA A 32 6.64 -10.46 -3.57
CA ALA A 32 7.07 -11.30 -4.68
C ALA A 32 8.59 -11.23 -4.92
N ALA A 33 9.23 -10.08 -4.75
CA ALA A 33 10.67 -9.92 -4.95
C ALA A 33 11.53 -10.59 -3.86
N ALA A 34 10.96 -10.83 -2.67
CA ALA A 34 11.63 -11.62 -1.63
C ALA A 34 11.83 -13.09 -2.03
N TYR A 35 11.04 -13.59 -3.01
CA TYR A 35 11.12 -14.97 -3.50
C TYR A 35 12.01 -15.15 -4.75
N GLY A 36 12.49 -14.06 -5.37
CA GLY A 36 13.35 -14.13 -6.55
C GLY A 36 13.18 -12.96 -7.52
N GLN A 37 13.71 -13.10 -8.74
CA GLN A 37 13.54 -12.13 -9.81
C GLN A 37 12.14 -12.21 -10.42
N VAL A 38 11.37 -11.12 -10.32
CA VAL A 38 10.05 -11.04 -10.94
C VAL A 38 10.19 -10.82 -12.44
N ILE A 39 9.97 -11.87 -13.24
CA ILE A 39 10.11 -11.86 -14.70
C ILE A 39 8.77 -11.70 -15.44
N ILE A 40 7.65 -11.99 -14.78
CA ILE A 40 6.30 -11.88 -15.34
C ILE A 40 5.41 -11.15 -14.32
N ARG A 41 4.67 -10.13 -14.79
CA ARG A 41 3.71 -9.35 -14.01
C ARG A 41 2.46 -9.14 -14.86
N ARG A 42 1.38 -9.86 -14.57
CA ARG A 42 0.15 -9.80 -15.36
C ARG A 42 -1.06 -9.62 -14.47
N ALA A 43 -1.97 -8.75 -14.91
CA ALA A 43 -3.25 -8.58 -14.27
C ALA A 43 -4.38 -8.76 -15.28
N TYR A 44 -5.41 -9.50 -14.87
CA TYR A 44 -6.53 -9.91 -15.71
C TYR A 44 -7.79 -9.20 -15.23
N ALA A 45 -8.46 -8.51 -16.16
CA ALA A 45 -9.74 -7.88 -15.93
C ALA A 45 -10.40 -7.42 -17.24
N ASP A 46 -11.69 -7.11 -17.16
CA ASP A 46 -12.35 -6.24 -18.11
C ASP A 46 -11.92 -4.77 -17.90
N TRP A 47 -10.80 -4.39 -18.50
CA TRP A 47 -10.26 -3.03 -18.43
C TRP A 47 -11.18 -1.93 -18.98
N THR A 48 -12.23 -2.27 -19.76
CA THR A 48 -13.23 -1.25 -20.16
C THR A 48 -13.96 -0.69 -18.94
N ARG A 49 -14.08 -1.48 -17.86
CA ARG A 49 -14.72 -1.12 -16.59
C ARG A 49 -13.75 -0.54 -15.56
N HIS A 50 -12.44 -0.63 -15.81
CA HIS A 50 -11.38 -0.35 -14.84
C HIS A 50 -10.25 0.55 -15.41
N MET A 51 -10.59 1.45 -16.34
CA MET A 51 -9.63 2.28 -17.07
C MET A 51 -8.70 3.11 -16.16
N ASN A 52 -9.23 3.69 -15.08
CA ASN A 52 -8.42 4.47 -14.13
C ASN A 52 -7.41 3.62 -13.34
N ALA A 53 -7.73 2.36 -13.04
CA ALA A 53 -6.82 1.48 -12.34
C ALA A 53 -5.74 0.90 -13.27
N GLN A 54 -6.06 0.77 -14.55
CA GLN A 54 -5.15 0.26 -15.58
C GLN A 54 -3.86 1.09 -15.67
N ASN A 55 -3.94 2.43 -15.58
CA ASN A 55 -2.77 3.29 -15.67
C ASN A 55 -1.80 3.08 -14.49
N ARG A 56 -2.31 3.07 -13.25
CA ARG A 56 -1.48 2.79 -12.06
C ARG A 56 -0.82 1.42 -12.10
N LEU A 57 -1.52 0.45 -12.66
CA LEU A 57 -1.03 -0.92 -12.80
C LEU A 57 0.11 -0.99 -13.83
N ARG A 58 -0.03 -0.30 -14.97
CA ARG A 58 1.04 -0.16 -15.97
C ARG A 58 2.26 0.58 -15.43
N GLU A 59 2.07 1.65 -14.67
CA GLU A 59 3.16 2.37 -14.00
C GLU A 59 3.96 1.47 -13.04
N SER A 60 3.30 0.46 -12.46
CA SER A 60 3.91 -0.55 -11.60
C SER A 60 4.57 -1.70 -12.40
N GLY A 61 4.62 -1.60 -13.73
CA GLY A 61 5.24 -2.57 -14.62
C GLY A 61 4.42 -3.83 -14.87
N PHE A 62 3.11 -3.82 -14.60
CA PHE A 62 2.24 -4.94 -14.97
C PHE A 62 1.72 -4.80 -16.40
N GLU A 63 1.67 -5.92 -17.09
CA GLU A 63 0.90 -6.09 -18.32
C GLU A 63 -0.59 -6.25 -17.97
N ALA A 64 -1.41 -5.35 -18.51
CA ALA A 64 -2.86 -5.36 -18.33
C ALA A 64 -3.51 -6.25 -19.39
N VAL A 65 -3.75 -7.52 -19.07
CA VAL A 65 -4.37 -8.51 -19.98
C VAL A 65 -5.88 -8.29 -20.01
N HIS A 66 -6.40 -7.87 -21.17
CA HIS A 66 -7.81 -7.51 -21.31
C HIS A 66 -8.69 -8.73 -21.55
N GLN A 67 -9.76 -8.83 -20.76
CA GLN A 67 -10.79 -9.85 -20.92
C GLN A 67 -12.08 -9.22 -21.43
N PHE A 68 -12.50 -9.60 -22.63
CA PHE A 68 -13.76 -9.17 -23.20
C PHE A 68 -14.90 -9.97 -22.54
N THR A 69 -15.64 -9.34 -21.63
CA THR A 69 -16.84 -9.97 -21.07
C THR A 69 -18.03 -9.72 -22.01
N THR A 70 -18.35 -10.70 -22.87
CA THR A 70 -19.49 -10.59 -23.80
C THR A 70 -20.74 -11.23 -23.20
N GLY A 71 -21.71 -10.40 -22.82
CA GLY A 71 -23.05 -10.84 -22.43
C GLY A 71 -23.21 -11.30 -20.97
N SER A 72 -24.46 -11.53 -20.55
CA SER A 72 -24.84 -11.82 -19.16
C SER A 72 -24.38 -13.18 -18.60
N GLY A 73 -23.60 -13.96 -19.37
CA GLY A 73 -23.19 -15.33 -19.04
C GLY A 73 -21.69 -15.57 -18.80
N THR A 74 -20.80 -14.60 -19.05
CA THR A 74 -19.33 -14.80 -18.97
C THR A 74 -18.75 -14.36 -17.62
N LYS A 75 -19.23 -14.93 -16.51
CA LYS A 75 -18.70 -14.60 -15.17
C LYS A 75 -17.30 -15.17 -14.90
N ASN A 76 -16.89 -16.22 -15.61
CA ASN A 76 -15.64 -16.94 -15.35
C ASN A 76 -14.60 -16.76 -16.47
N ALA A 77 -14.80 -15.81 -17.39
CA ALA A 77 -13.89 -15.63 -18.53
C ALA A 77 -12.48 -15.22 -18.07
N THR A 78 -12.40 -14.33 -17.07
CA THR A 78 -11.15 -13.93 -16.44
C THR A 78 -10.44 -15.12 -15.80
N ASP A 79 -11.15 -15.94 -15.05
CA ASP A 79 -10.58 -17.10 -14.34
C ASP A 79 -10.05 -18.16 -15.30
N ILE A 80 -10.79 -18.43 -16.38
CA ILE A 80 -10.39 -19.37 -17.42
C ILE A 80 -9.12 -18.85 -18.11
N ASN A 81 -9.07 -17.57 -18.48
CA ASN A 81 -7.89 -17.01 -19.14
C ASN A 81 -6.66 -17.06 -18.24
N LEU A 82 -6.78 -16.61 -16.99
CA LEU A 82 -5.71 -16.70 -15.98
C LEU A 82 -5.24 -18.15 -15.81
N THR A 83 -6.17 -19.10 -15.73
CA THR A 83 -5.86 -20.53 -15.58
C THR A 83 -5.08 -21.07 -16.78
N VAL A 84 -5.54 -20.80 -18.00
CA VAL A 84 -4.86 -21.21 -19.24
C VAL A 84 -3.45 -20.64 -19.27
N GLU A 85 -3.31 -19.36 -18.96
CA GLU A 85 -2.03 -18.68 -19.02
C GLU A 85 -1.04 -19.17 -17.94
N CYS A 86 -1.52 -19.43 -16.72
CA CYS A 86 -0.71 -20.09 -15.69
C CYS A 86 -0.19 -21.46 -16.16
N MET A 87 -1.04 -22.26 -16.81
CA MET A 87 -0.65 -23.57 -17.32
C MET A 87 0.35 -23.46 -18.47
N ASP A 88 0.21 -22.49 -19.35
CA ASP A 88 1.20 -22.23 -20.41
C ASP A 88 2.55 -21.81 -19.80
N LEU A 89 2.54 -20.91 -18.80
CA LEU A 89 3.75 -20.46 -18.11
C LEU A 89 4.45 -21.60 -17.37
N LEU A 90 3.68 -22.53 -16.78
CA LEU A 90 4.23 -23.70 -16.08
C LEU A 90 5.16 -24.54 -16.96
N TRP A 91 4.83 -24.68 -18.25
CA TRP A 91 5.57 -25.55 -19.18
C TRP A 91 6.49 -24.80 -20.14
N SER A 92 6.20 -23.54 -20.45
CA SER A 92 6.88 -22.80 -21.51
C SER A 92 7.93 -21.80 -21.02
N ARG A 93 7.95 -21.47 -19.73
CA ARG A 93 8.85 -20.46 -19.16
C ARG A 93 9.63 -21.00 -17.97
N PRO A 94 10.84 -20.49 -17.72
CA PRO A 94 11.64 -20.86 -16.56
C PRO A 94 11.09 -20.13 -15.33
N VAL A 95 9.88 -20.46 -14.88
CA VAL A 95 9.28 -19.90 -13.66
C VAL A 95 9.43 -20.92 -12.54
N ASP A 96 9.91 -20.49 -11.39
CA ASP A 96 10.10 -21.35 -10.20
C ASP A 96 9.03 -21.07 -9.14
N VAL A 97 8.58 -19.81 -9.06
CA VAL A 97 7.60 -19.34 -8.07
C VAL A 97 6.42 -18.67 -8.77
N PHE A 98 5.22 -19.15 -8.48
CA PHE A 98 3.96 -18.54 -8.92
C PHE A 98 3.33 -17.78 -7.77
N VAL A 99 3.10 -16.49 -7.97
CA VAL A 99 2.34 -15.63 -7.05
C VAL A 99 0.95 -15.41 -7.63
N LEU A 100 -0.05 -16.08 -7.03
CA LEU A 100 -1.45 -15.96 -7.42
C LEU A 100 -2.13 -14.93 -6.53
N VAL A 101 -2.50 -13.79 -7.11
CA VAL A 101 -3.18 -12.71 -6.38
C VAL A 101 -4.67 -12.82 -6.64
N THR A 102 -5.37 -13.57 -5.79
CA THR A 102 -6.80 -13.87 -5.86
C THR A 102 -7.29 -14.34 -4.49
N ALA A 103 -8.58 -14.15 -4.22
CA ALA A 103 -9.26 -14.75 -3.07
C ALA A 103 -10.24 -15.87 -3.47
N ASP A 104 -10.34 -16.19 -4.77
CA ASP A 104 -11.31 -17.17 -5.27
C ASP A 104 -10.83 -18.61 -5.05
N SER A 105 -11.67 -19.41 -4.39
CA SER A 105 -11.38 -20.80 -4.07
C SER A 105 -11.36 -21.72 -5.30
N ASP A 106 -11.91 -21.28 -6.42
CA ASP A 106 -11.89 -22.05 -7.67
C ASP A 106 -10.46 -22.24 -8.22
N PHE A 107 -9.51 -21.37 -7.84
CA PHE A 107 -8.09 -21.51 -8.18
C PHE A 107 -7.35 -22.58 -7.36
N ALA A 108 -7.96 -23.21 -6.36
CA ALA A 108 -7.30 -24.23 -5.53
C ALA A 108 -6.72 -25.39 -6.37
N LYS A 109 -7.47 -25.87 -7.38
CA LYS A 109 -6.98 -26.93 -8.27
C LYS A 109 -5.79 -26.48 -9.13
N LEU A 110 -5.79 -25.23 -9.57
CA LEU A 110 -4.66 -24.66 -10.30
C LEU A 110 -3.42 -24.59 -9.40
N ALA A 111 -3.56 -24.11 -8.17
CA ALA A 111 -2.46 -24.05 -7.20
C ALA A 111 -1.87 -25.46 -6.94
N MET A 112 -2.71 -26.46 -6.71
CA MET A 112 -2.26 -27.85 -6.58
C MET A 112 -1.51 -28.32 -7.83
N ARG A 113 -2.02 -28.02 -9.02
CA ARG A 113 -1.43 -28.46 -10.29
C ARG A 113 -0.06 -27.82 -10.56
N LEU A 114 0.13 -26.56 -10.18
CA LEU A 114 1.42 -25.86 -10.25
C LEU A 114 2.44 -26.51 -9.30
N ARG A 115 2.01 -26.88 -8.08
CA ARG A 115 2.86 -27.60 -7.10
C ARG A 115 3.23 -29.00 -7.55
N GLU A 116 2.29 -29.73 -8.14
CA GLU A 116 2.57 -31.01 -8.80
C GLU A 116 3.61 -30.87 -9.93
N GLY A 117 3.67 -29.69 -10.55
CA GLY A 117 4.72 -29.32 -11.52
C GLY A 117 6.06 -28.91 -10.88
N GLY A 118 6.22 -29.07 -9.57
CA GLY A 118 7.44 -28.75 -8.83
C GLY A 118 7.65 -27.26 -8.59
N LYS A 119 6.60 -26.43 -8.74
CA LYS A 119 6.68 -24.98 -8.55
C LYS A 119 6.24 -24.60 -7.14
N GLN A 120 6.87 -23.56 -6.59
CA GLN A 120 6.40 -22.95 -5.35
C GLN A 120 5.21 -22.05 -5.65
N VAL A 121 4.13 -22.17 -4.88
CA VAL A 121 2.91 -21.37 -5.08
C VAL A 121 2.63 -20.52 -3.85
N ILE A 122 2.59 -19.21 -4.06
CA ILE A 122 2.26 -18.20 -3.04
C ILE A 122 0.91 -17.58 -3.39
N GLY A 123 -0.06 -17.74 -2.50
CA GLY A 123 -1.35 -17.05 -2.62
C GLY A 123 -1.32 -15.69 -1.94
N ILE A 124 -2.00 -14.70 -2.52
CA ILE A 124 -2.20 -13.38 -1.90
C ILE A 124 -3.67 -12.97 -2.04
N GLY A 125 -4.35 -12.66 -0.93
CA GLY A 125 -5.74 -12.22 -0.99
C GLY A 125 -6.29 -11.66 0.32
N ALA A 126 -7.48 -11.06 0.25
CA ALA A 126 -8.15 -10.52 1.43
C ALA A 126 -8.62 -11.65 2.38
N LYS A 127 -8.25 -11.57 3.66
CA LYS A 127 -8.58 -12.60 4.68
C LYS A 127 -10.09 -12.88 4.80
N ALA A 128 -10.93 -11.87 4.57
CA ALA A 128 -12.38 -12.01 4.67
C ALA A 128 -13.03 -12.76 3.49
N ARG A 129 -12.36 -12.80 2.33
CA ARG A 129 -12.93 -13.34 1.09
C ARG A 129 -12.34 -14.70 0.72
N VAL A 130 -11.13 -14.99 1.16
CA VAL A 130 -10.43 -16.24 0.83
C VAL A 130 -11.03 -17.45 1.53
N GLY A 131 -11.28 -18.50 0.76
CA GLY A 131 -11.70 -19.80 1.28
C GLY A 131 -10.51 -20.68 1.70
N ARG A 132 -10.73 -21.53 2.70
CA ARG A 132 -9.71 -22.44 3.26
C ARG A 132 -9.09 -23.36 2.20
N ALA A 133 -9.85 -23.74 1.18
CA ALA A 133 -9.38 -24.64 0.12
C ALA A 133 -8.22 -24.03 -0.67
N LEU A 134 -8.28 -22.74 -1.03
CA LEU A 134 -7.18 -22.06 -1.73
C LEU A 134 -5.95 -21.94 -0.83
N VAL A 135 -6.14 -21.54 0.42
CA VAL A 135 -5.05 -21.39 1.40
C VAL A 135 -4.27 -22.70 1.56
N GLN A 136 -4.97 -23.83 1.67
CA GLN A 136 -4.35 -25.16 1.81
C GLN A 136 -3.73 -25.68 0.51
N ALA A 137 -4.17 -25.18 -0.64
CA ALA A 137 -3.63 -25.57 -1.92
C ALA A 137 -2.26 -24.92 -2.21
N CYS A 138 -2.00 -23.71 -1.68
CA CYS A 138 -0.73 -23.01 -1.80
C CYS A 138 0.34 -23.53 -0.81
N ASP A 139 1.62 -23.23 -1.06
CA ASP A 139 2.71 -23.48 -0.11
C ASP A 139 2.76 -22.42 0.99
N SER A 140 2.39 -21.18 0.65
CA SER A 140 2.18 -20.09 1.60
C SER A 140 1.05 -19.19 1.12
N TYR A 141 0.37 -18.53 2.06
CA TYR A 141 -0.71 -17.60 1.76
C TYR A 141 -0.58 -16.33 2.58
N LEU A 142 -0.49 -15.20 1.88
CA LEU A 142 -0.36 -13.88 2.47
C LEU A 142 -1.70 -13.17 2.46
N TYR A 143 -2.07 -12.62 3.61
CA TYR A 143 -3.28 -11.84 3.75
C TYR A 143 -2.93 -10.35 3.71
N TYR A 144 -3.57 -9.58 2.82
CA TYR A 144 -3.60 -8.14 2.98
C TYR A 144 -4.82 -7.75 3.83
N SER A 145 -4.63 -6.84 4.77
CA SER A 145 -5.73 -6.28 5.56
C SER A 145 -6.43 -5.20 4.73
N GLU A 146 -7.76 -5.33 4.63
CA GLU A 146 -8.61 -4.16 4.41
C GLU A 146 -8.61 -3.43 5.76
N GLY A 147 -7.95 -2.27 5.89
CA GLY A 147 -7.95 -1.54 7.18
C GLY A 147 -9.36 -1.08 7.60
N PRO A 148 -9.60 -0.62 8.86
CA PRO A 148 -8.79 -0.76 10.06
C PRO A 148 -9.24 -1.95 10.93
N GLU A 149 -8.34 -2.42 11.77
CA GLU A 149 -8.52 -3.58 12.63
C GLU A 149 -9.72 -3.47 13.58
N GLY A 150 -10.70 -4.36 13.37
CA GLY A 150 -11.81 -4.61 14.27
C GLY A 150 -11.57 -5.86 15.12
N LYS A 151 -10.94 -5.65 16.28
CA LYS A 151 -11.03 -6.44 17.52
C LYS A 151 -11.23 -7.96 17.42
N GLY A 152 -10.15 -8.68 17.71
CA GLY A 152 -10.11 -9.53 18.89
C GLY A 152 -10.43 -11.01 18.69
N ARG A 153 -9.38 -11.84 18.77
CA ARG A 153 -9.22 -12.88 19.79
C ARG A 153 -8.03 -13.75 19.40
N GLU A 154 -6.95 -13.64 20.16
CA GLU A 154 -6.22 -14.83 20.53
C GLU A 154 -5.84 -14.75 22.01
N ARG A 155 -6.35 -15.75 22.74
CA ARG A 155 -6.09 -16.01 24.14
C ARG A 155 -4.91 -16.97 24.19
N GLY A 156 -3.92 -16.73 25.05
CA GLY A 156 -3.02 -17.83 25.43
C GLY A 156 -1.72 -17.47 26.14
N ARG A 157 -1.84 -17.12 27.43
CA ARG A 157 -0.95 -17.54 28.55
C ARG A 157 0.57 -17.68 28.29
N SER A 158 1.36 -16.90 29.03
CA SER A 158 2.28 -17.45 30.05
C SER A 158 2.85 -16.42 31.05
N ARG A 159 2.63 -16.74 32.32
CA ARG A 159 3.29 -16.39 33.60
C ARG A 159 4.59 -15.55 33.63
N GLU A 160 4.49 -14.41 34.31
CA GLU A 160 5.16 -14.03 35.59
C GLU A 160 6.68 -14.30 35.77
N ARG A 161 7.47 -13.22 35.95
CA ARG A 161 8.20 -12.90 37.21
C ARG A 161 8.93 -11.54 37.19
N LYS A 162 8.91 -10.90 38.37
CA LYS A 162 9.37 -9.55 38.75
C LYS A 162 10.86 -9.49 39.14
N GLY A 163 11.43 -8.28 38.98
CA GLY A 163 12.47 -7.66 39.82
C GLY A 163 13.85 -7.57 39.15
N LYS A 164 14.60 -6.47 39.19
CA LYS A 164 14.60 -5.23 39.97
C LYS A 164 15.41 -4.16 39.22
N GLU A 165 14.97 -2.90 39.27
CA GLU A 165 15.82 -1.72 39.14
C GLU A 165 16.51 -1.43 40.49
N PRO A 166 17.68 -0.77 40.54
CA PRO A 166 17.69 0.70 40.55
C PRO A 166 18.84 1.41 39.78
N LYS A 167 18.48 2.57 39.22
CA LYS A 167 19.28 3.71 38.70
C LYS A 167 20.13 4.42 39.80
N PRO A 168 20.85 5.55 39.54
CA PRO A 168 21.27 6.21 38.29
C PRO A 168 22.77 6.64 38.28
N LYS A 169 23.28 7.13 37.14
CA LYS A 169 24.14 8.33 37.08
C LYS A 169 24.05 9.00 35.69
N GLU A 170 23.31 10.12 35.66
CA GLU A 170 23.50 11.29 34.79
C GLU A 170 24.98 11.67 34.70
N THR A 171 25.59 12.00 33.57
CA THR A 171 25.40 13.14 32.66
C THR A 171 26.36 12.86 31.49
N ALA A 172 26.10 13.11 30.21
CA ALA A 172 25.72 14.39 29.61
C ALA A 172 25.17 14.16 28.18
N GLN A 173 24.00 14.73 27.91
CA GLN A 173 23.62 15.27 26.61
C GLN A 173 24.02 16.77 26.62
N PRO A 174 24.24 17.47 25.48
CA PRO A 174 23.29 17.43 24.36
C PRO A 174 23.88 17.58 22.94
N ALA A 175 23.28 16.87 22.00
CA ALA A 175 23.06 17.40 20.65
C ALA A 175 21.82 16.71 20.08
N ALA A 176 20.72 17.45 20.05
CA ALA A 176 19.44 17.01 19.49
C ALA A 176 19.63 16.58 18.02
N LYS A 177 19.63 15.25 17.78
CA LYS A 177 19.48 14.71 16.43
C LYS A 177 18.01 14.90 16.05
N LYS A 178 17.78 15.80 15.08
CA LYS A 178 16.50 15.93 14.40
C LYS A 178 16.07 14.55 13.92
N ALA A 179 14.86 14.14 14.30
CA ALA A 179 14.23 12.94 13.76
C ALA A 179 14.22 13.05 12.24
N ALA A 180 14.81 12.07 11.55
CA ALA A 180 14.69 11.98 10.11
C ALA A 180 13.21 11.71 9.79
N VAL A 181 12.54 12.69 9.19
CA VAL A 181 11.17 12.51 8.68
C VAL A 181 11.25 11.48 7.56
N LEU A 182 10.65 10.30 7.75
CA LEU A 182 10.49 9.34 6.66
C LEU A 182 9.62 9.96 5.58
N THR A 183 10.23 10.29 4.44
CA THR A 183 9.50 10.77 3.27
C THR A 183 8.84 9.60 2.53
N ASP A 184 7.91 9.88 1.61
CA ASP A 184 7.30 8.87 0.72
C ASP A 184 8.34 8.00 -0.01
N LYS A 185 9.53 8.57 -0.23
CA LYS A 185 10.65 7.90 -0.87
C LYS A 185 11.30 6.80 -0.01
N HIS A 186 11.12 6.84 1.32
CA HIS A 186 11.61 5.81 2.24
C HIS A 186 10.63 4.64 2.41
N LYS A 187 9.38 4.77 1.92
CA LYS A 187 8.37 3.69 1.93
C LYS A 187 8.82 2.45 1.18
N VAL A 188 9.68 2.62 0.16
CA VAL A 188 10.31 1.51 -0.57
C VAL A 188 11.07 0.58 0.37
N VAL A 189 11.82 1.15 1.32
CA VAL A 189 12.61 0.38 2.29
C VAL A 189 11.69 -0.33 3.28
N LEU A 190 10.72 0.38 3.85
CA LEU A 190 9.76 -0.20 4.80
C LEU A 190 8.96 -1.34 4.18
N ASN A 191 8.37 -1.13 3.00
CA ASN A 191 7.60 -2.16 2.31
C ASN A 191 8.46 -3.38 1.94
N SER A 192 9.74 -3.16 1.59
CA SER A 192 10.66 -4.25 1.27
C SER A 192 11.14 -4.99 2.52
N LEU A 193 11.24 -4.31 3.66
CA LEU A 193 11.62 -4.89 4.95
C LEU A 193 10.48 -5.73 5.51
N GLU A 194 9.25 -5.20 5.56
CA GLU A 194 8.04 -5.96 5.94
C GLU A 194 7.89 -7.25 5.10
N ALA A 195 8.22 -7.17 3.81
CA ALA A 195 8.08 -8.28 2.87
C ALA A 195 9.18 -9.35 2.96
N ALA A 196 10.38 -8.96 3.39
CA ALA A 196 11.57 -9.81 3.37
C ALA A 196 12.02 -10.25 4.77
N ALA A 197 11.43 -9.70 5.83
CA ALA A 197 11.66 -10.13 7.19
C ALA A 197 11.33 -11.62 7.37
N ASP A 198 12.17 -12.31 8.13
CA ASP A 198 11.94 -13.70 8.51
C ASP A 198 10.93 -13.83 9.66
N GLU A 199 10.71 -15.05 10.16
CA GLU A 199 9.80 -15.32 11.28
C GLU A 199 10.22 -14.60 12.59
N GLU A 200 11.46 -14.12 12.65
CA GLU A 200 12.03 -13.42 13.79
C GLU A 200 11.95 -11.88 13.62
N GLY A 201 11.51 -11.39 12.46
CA GLY A 201 11.28 -9.97 12.19
C GLY A 201 12.49 -9.21 11.65
N TYR A 202 13.55 -9.92 11.25
CA TYR A 202 14.79 -9.31 10.77
C TYR A 202 15.05 -9.67 9.30
N VAL A 203 15.80 -8.81 8.60
CA VAL A 203 16.33 -9.11 7.26
C VAL A 203 17.78 -8.67 7.15
N TYR A 204 18.61 -9.44 6.47
CA TYR A 204 19.97 -9.02 6.17
C TYR A 204 20.00 -7.88 5.13
N GLY A 205 20.96 -6.96 5.28
CA GLY A 205 21.11 -5.77 4.47
C GLY A 205 21.37 -6.07 3.00
N SER A 206 22.18 -7.09 2.68
CA SER A 206 22.46 -7.43 1.27
C SER A 206 21.24 -8.03 0.54
N PRO A 207 20.50 -9.02 1.09
CA PRO A 207 19.20 -9.45 0.55
C PRO A 207 18.17 -8.33 0.42
N LEU A 208 18.08 -7.45 1.42
CA LEU A 208 17.17 -6.29 1.38
C LEU A 208 17.53 -5.34 0.23
N HIS A 209 18.81 -5.00 0.08
CA HIS A 209 19.27 -4.12 -1.00
C HIS A 209 18.94 -4.69 -2.39
N ARG A 210 19.17 -6.00 -2.58
CA ARG A 210 18.85 -6.69 -3.84
C ARG A 210 17.36 -6.71 -4.14
N SER A 211 16.54 -6.99 -3.13
CA SER A 211 15.08 -6.97 -3.26
C SER A 211 14.59 -5.59 -3.70
N ILE A 212 15.10 -4.52 -3.07
CA ILE A 212 14.80 -3.14 -3.47
C ILE A 212 15.20 -2.88 -4.92
N LYS A 213 16.42 -3.29 -5.33
CA LYS A 213 16.90 -3.11 -6.71
C LYS A 213 16.11 -3.89 -7.76
N ARG A 214 15.51 -5.05 -7.42
CA ARG A 214 14.62 -5.81 -8.32
C ARG A 214 13.28 -5.13 -8.53
N LEU A 215 12.76 -4.49 -7.49
CA LEU A 215 11.46 -3.83 -7.48
C LEU A 215 11.53 -2.45 -8.13
N TYR A 216 12.57 -1.71 -7.77
CA TYR A 216 12.80 -0.32 -8.16
C TYR A 216 14.22 -0.24 -8.74
N PRO A 217 14.42 -0.58 -10.03
CA PRO A 217 15.75 -0.56 -10.65
C PRO A 217 16.42 0.82 -10.62
N ASP A 218 15.60 1.88 -10.64
CA ASP A 218 15.97 3.28 -10.54
C ASP A 218 16.34 3.72 -9.11
N PHE A 219 16.03 2.93 -8.08
CA PHE A 219 16.38 3.25 -6.70
C PHE A 219 17.89 3.33 -6.53
N SER A 220 18.38 4.46 -6.03
CA SER A 220 19.79 4.69 -5.71
C SER A 220 19.91 5.37 -4.35
N TYR A 221 20.56 4.72 -3.38
CA TYR A 221 20.83 5.32 -2.07
C TYR A 221 21.73 6.56 -2.14
N ARG A 222 22.44 6.76 -3.26
CA ARG A 222 23.24 7.97 -3.53
C ARG A 222 22.38 9.19 -3.80
N ASP A 223 21.16 9.00 -4.30
CA ASP A 223 20.21 10.08 -4.58
C ASP A 223 19.71 10.70 -3.25
N TYR A 224 19.90 9.99 -2.15
CA TYR A 224 19.65 10.43 -0.77
C TYR A 224 20.92 10.95 -0.08
N GLY A 225 22.04 11.07 -0.79
CA GLY A 225 23.29 11.63 -0.26
C GLY A 225 24.20 10.64 0.47
N HIS A 226 23.94 9.33 0.37
CA HIS A 226 24.72 8.32 1.10
C HIS A 226 25.70 7.56 0.18
N GLY A 227 26.92 7.32 0.68
CA GLY A 227 27.96 6.61 -0.06
C GLY A 227 27.78 5.09 -0.10
N THR A 228 27.08 4.51 0.88
CA THR A 228 26.79 3.07 0.98
C THR A 228 25.33 2.83 1.35
N PHE A 229 24.81 1.66 1.01
CA PHE A 229 23.45 1.27 1.39
C PHE A 229 23.30 1.21 2.92
N ARG A 230 24.30 0.68 3.64
CA ARG A 230 24.32 0.68 5.10
C ARG A 230 24.18 2.08 5.69
N ALA A 231 24.97 3.05 5.20
CA ALA A 231 24.91 4.44 5.68
C ALA A 231 23.55 5.09 5.41
N TYR A 232 22.87 4.71 4.33
CA TYR A 232 21.51 5.12 4.06
C TYR A 232 20.52 4.51 5.06
N ILE A 233 20.56 3.19 5.29
CA ILE A 233 19.66 2.56 6.27
C ILE A 233 19.89 3.08 7.69
N ASP A 234 21.15 3.28 8.09
CA ASP A 234 21.50 3.87 9.40
C ASP A 234 20.91 5.29 9.57
N SER A 235 20.75 6.04 8.48
CA SER A 235 20.13 7.37 8.51
C SER A 235 18.63 7.34 8.79
N LEU A 236 17.99 6.18 8.63
CA LEU A 236 16.57 5.96 8.89
C LEU A 236 16.28 5.62 10.36
N SER A 237 17.32 5.60 11.21
CA SER A 237 17.16 5.58 12.67
C SER A 237 16.41 6.83 13.15
N PRO A 238 15.47 6.74 14.12
CA PRO A 238 15.22 5.59 15.01
C PRO A 238 14.19 4.57 14.49
N VAL A 239 13.65 4.73 13.27
CA VAL A 239 12.56 3.88 12.77
C VAL A 239 13.07 2.52 12.30
N ILE A 240 14.21 2.52 11.60
CA ILE A 240 14.87 1.30 11.17
C ILE A 240 16.17 1.17 11.96
N HIS A 241 16.36 -0.01 12.56
CA HIS A 241 17.53 -0.37 13.32
C HIS A 241 18.40 -1.34 12.55
N THR A 242 19.67 -1.33 12.90
CA THR A 242 20.67 -2.04 12.12
C THR A 242 21.81 -2.53 13.02
N GLU A 243 22.12 -3.82 12.96
CA GLU A 243 23.19 -4.44 13.77
C GLU A 243 24.15 -5.20 12.87
N THR A 244 25.45 -5.04 13.11
CA THR A 244 26.46 -5.73 12.30
C THR A 244 26.54 -7.18 12.75
N ASP A 245 26.44 -8.12 11.81
CA ASP A 245 26.68 -9.54 12.08
C ASP A 245 28.17 -9.85 11.80
N PRO A 246 28.99 -10.06 12.85
CA PRO A 246 30.43 -10.29 12.69
C PRO A 246 30.75 -11.61 11.99
N GLU A 247 29.81 -12.57 11.90
CA GLU A 247 30.04 -13.87 11.26
C GLU A 247 29.75 -13.84 9.75
N ARG A 248 28.79 -13.02 9.29
CA ARG A 248 28.38 -12.96 7.88
C ARG A 248 28.97 -11.81 7.06
N SER A 249 29.76 -10.91 7.67
CA SER A 249 30.23 -9.68 7.02
C SER A 249 29.07 -8.87 6.38
N ASP A 250 27.88 -8.98 6.96
CA ASP A 250 26.65 -8.28 6.57
C ASP A 250 26.03 -7.68 7.84
N PHE A 251 24.82 -7.15 7.73
CA PHE A 251 24.12 -6.58 8.86
C PHE A 251 22.64 -6.92 8.87
N LEU A 252 22.09 -7.10 10.06
CA LEU A 252 20.68 -7.24 10.31
C LEU A 252 20.00 -5.88 10.23
N VAL A 253 18.77 -5.86 9.73
CA VAL A 253 17.89 -4.70 9.60
C VAL A 253 16.51 -5.09 10.11
N TRP A 254 15.92 -4.28 10.98
CA TRP A 254 14.56 -4.50 11.48
C TRP A 254 13.87 -3.17 11.79
N ILE A 255 12.56 -3.23 11.95
CA ILE A 255 11.74 -2.10 12.41
C ILE A 255 11.52 -2.29 13.92
N ASP A 256 11.57 -1.20 14.67
CA ASP A 256 11.24 -1.23 16.10
C ASP A 256 9.75 -1.58 16.30
N GLU A 257 9.42 -2.54 17.19
CA GLU A 257 8.03 -2.90 17.53
C GLU A 257 7.20 -1.67 17.96
N ALA A 258 7.84 -0.66 18.58
CA ALA A 258 7.16 0.59 18.95
C ALA A 258 6.69 1.41 17.73
N TYR A 259 7.20 1.12 16.53
CA TYR A 259 6.82 1.74 15.26
C TYR A 259 5.88 0.88 14.40
N GLU A 260 5.67 -0.40 14.72
CA GLU A 260 4.57 -1.19 14.11
C GLU A 260 3.20 -0.63 14.50
N ASP A 261 3.06 -0.20 15.76
CA ASP A 261 1.83 0.43 16.29
C ASP A 261 1.69 1.91 15.85
N MET A 262 2.80 2.63 15.62
CA MET A 262 2.79 4.01 15.10
C MET A 262 2.63 4.10 13.58
N ALA A 263 2.76 3.00 12.84
CA ALA A 263 2.57 2.98 11.39
C ALA A 263 1.13 3.30 10.94
N TRP A 264 0.20 3.52 11.90
CA TRP A 264 -1.20 3.88 11.63
C TRP A 264 -1.72 5.12 12.36
N GLU A 265 -0.89 5.88 13.06
CA GLU A 265 -1.26 7.26 13.42
C GLU A 265 -0.69 8.22 12.38
N THR A 266 -1.55 8.68 11.47
CA THR A 266 -1.32 9.91 10.72
C THR A 266 -0.90 10.98 11.71
N VAL A 267 0.38 11.37 11.68
CA VAL A 267 0.84 12.61 12.29
C VAL A 267 0.08 13.73 11.58
N GLU A 268 -0.94 14.28 12.24
CA GLU A 268 -1.42 15.62 11.90
C GLU A 268 -0.27 16.59 12.21
N GLY A 269 0.51 16.97 11.20
CA GLY A 269 1.62 17.90 11.39
C GLY A 269 2.48 18.13 10.15
N GLU A 270 2.14 19.20 9.43
CA GLU A 270 2.91 19.91 8.38
C GLU A 270 3.27 19.13 7.11
N GLU A 271 2.41 19.31 6.10
CA GLU A 271 2.75 19.13 4.69
C GLU A 271 4.08 19.85 4.38
N PRO A 272 5.15 19.15 3.91
CA PRO A 272 6.17 19.84 3.14
C PRO A 272 5.48 20.34 1.87
N ALA A 273 5.50 21.66 1.69
CA ALA A 273 4.89 22.35 0.56
C ALA A 273 5.14 21.59 -0.76
N THR A 274 4.09 20.93 -1.26
CA THR A 274 4.05 20.41 -2.61
C THR A 274 4.23 21.61 -3.56
N PRO A 275 5.11 21.55 -4.59
CA PRO A 275 5.28 22.65 -5.55
C PRO A 275 4.05 22.91 -6.46
N ALA A 276 2.88 22.39 -6.09
CA ALA A 276 1.60 22.62 -6.76
C ALA A 276 0.62 23.49 -5.94
N ALA A 277 0.93 23.82 -4.68
CA ALA A 277 0.13 24.75 -3.86
C ALA A 277 0.36 26.24 -4.23
N ALA A 278 1.38 26.54 -5.04
CA ALA A 278 1.68 27.90 -5.49
C ALA A 278 0.76 28.42 -6.61
N ALA A 279 -0.26 27.65 -7.06
CA ALA A 279 -1.10 28.05 -8.19
C ALA A 279 -2.52 28.54 -7.82
N ALA A 280 -2.88 28.63 -6.53
CA ALA A 280 -4.23 29.04 -6.12
C ALA A 280 -4.27 30.27 -5.17
N GLU A 281 -3.19 31.05 -5.06
CA GLU A 281 -3.31 32.40 -4.52
C GLU A 281 -4.02 33.30 -5.55
N GLY A 282 -5.34 33.44 -5.40
CA GLY A 282 -6.12 34.44 -6.16
C GLY A 282 -7.50 34.00 -6.66
N VAL A 283 -7.87 32.71 -6.55
CA VAL A 283 -9.19 32.25 -7.00
C VAL A 283 -10.23 32.50 -5.90
N VAL A 284 -11.06 33.52 -6.10
CA VAL A 284 -12.23 33.78 -5.25
C VAL A 284 -13.47 33.27 -5.97
N LEU A 285 -14.24 32.41 -5.32
CA LEU A 285 -15.53 31.94 -5.83
C LEU A 285 -16.51 33.11 -5.96
N ALA A 286 -17.19 33.24 -7.10
CA ALA A 286 -18.20 34.27 -7.28
C ALA A 286 -19.32 34.14 -6.23
N GLU A 287 -19.88 35.26 -5.79
CA GLU A 287 -20.83 35.26 -4.67
C GLU A 287 -22.09 34.42 -4.93
N ASP A 288 -22.57 34.42 -6.17
CA ASP A 288 -23.73 33.64 -6.60
C ASP A 288 -23.46 32.13 -6.57
N VAL A 289 -22.24 31.71 -6.92
CA VAL A 289 -21.79 30.31 -6.81
C VAL A 289 -21.73 29.90 -5.34
N GLN A 290 -21.21 30.77 -4.45
CA GLN A 290 -21.19 30.50 -3.02
C GLN A 290 -22.60 30.36 -2.44
N ASP A 291 -23.57 31.14 -2.92
CA ASP A 291 -24.97 31.08 -2.45
C ASP A 291 -25.69 29.80 -2.93
N ARG A 292 -25.41 29.33 -4.15
CA ARG A 292 -25.92 28.03 -4.66
C ARG A 292 -25.34 26.86 -3.87
N ILE A 293 -24.01 26.80 -3.71
CA ILE A 293 -23.33 25.77 -2.91
C ILE A 293 -23.88 25.77 -1.47
N ASN A 294 -24.05 26.93 -0.85
CA ASN A 294 -24.59 27.03 0.49
C ASN A 294 -26.03 26.49 0.58
N SER A 295 -26.86 26.76 -0.42
CA SER A 295 -28.26 26.31 -0.46
C SER A 295 -28.35 24.80 -0.59
N ASP A 296 -27.52 24.21 -1.46
CA ASP A 296 -27.45 22.76 -1.65
C ASP A 296 -26.86 22.04 -0.44
N TRP A 297 -25.79 22.59 0.15
CA TRP A 297 -25.24 22.03 1.39
C TRP A 297 -26.25 22.10 2.53
N ALA A 298 -26.98 23.21 2.68
CA ALA A 298 -28.00 23.36 3.71
C ALA A 298 -29.17 22.38 3.50
N ARG A 299 -29.59 22.16 2.24
CA ARG A 299 -30.61 21.18 1.87
C ARG A 299 -30.16 19.76 2.20
N LEU A 300 -28.93 19.40 1.85
CA LEU A 300 -28.38 18.06 2.06
C LEU A 300 -28.03 17.76 3.52
N ALA A 301 -27.65 18.76 4.31
CA ALA A 301 -27.39 18.61 5.74
C ALA A 301 -28.68 18.51 6.57
N GLY A 302 -29.80 19.05 6.07
CA GLY A 302 -31.08 19.04 6.76
C GLY A 302 -31.01 19.63 8.17
N LYS A 303 -31.82 19.10 9.10
CA LYS A 303 -31.89 19.56 10.49
C LYS A 303 -30.65 19.23 11.33
N SER A 304 -29.84 18.25 10.91
CA SER A 304 -28.66 17.82 11.67
C SER A 304 -27.49 18.81 11.51
N GLY A 305 -27.52 19.64 10.46
CA GLY A 305 -26.42 20.54 10.14
C GLY A 305 -25.12 19.82 9.77
N ARG A 306 -25.15 18.50 9.52
CA ARG A 306 -23.97 17.69 9.18
C ARG A 306 -24.10 17.12 7.77
N LEU A 307 -23.08 17.34 6.95
CA LEU A 307 -23.03 16.91 5.55
C LEU A 307 -21.74 16.11 5.30
N PRO A 308 -21.79 14.85 4.84
CA PRO A 308 -20.58 14.12 4.49
C PRO A 308 -19.71 14.85 3.45
N ALA A 309 -18.38 14.87 3.65
CA ALA A 309 -17.44 15.58 2.79
C ALA A 309 -17.49 15.11 1.33
N SER A 310 -17.75 13.81 1.09
CA SER A 310 -17.95 13.27 -0.25
C SER A 310 -19.14 13.89 -0.98
N ARG A 311 -20.26 14.15 -0.27
CA ARG A 311 -21.44 14.82 -0.83
C ARG A 311 -21.21 16.31 -1.00
N ALA A 312 -20.55 16.96 -0.05
CA ALA A 312 -20.19 18.37 -0.16
C ALA A 312 -19.28 18.62 -1.38
N GLY A 313 -18.27 17.76 -1.59
CA GLY A 313 -17.37 17.84 -2.73
C GLY A 313 -18.06 17.58 -4.07
N LYS A 314 -19.07 16.70 -4.10
CA LYS A 314 -19.86 16.46 -5.31
C LYS A 314 -20.65 17.69 -5.76
N VAL A 315 -21.28 18.40 -4.82
CA VAL A 315 -22.00 19.66 -5.14
C VAL A 315 -21.05 20.70 -5.75
N VAL A 316 -19.83 20.81 -5.22
CA VAL A 316 -18.84 21.74 -5.77
C VAL A 316 -18.37 21.28 -7.15
N ALA A 317 -18.12 19.99 -7.35
CA ALA A 317 -17.74 19.45 -8.65
C ALA A 317 -18.82 19.72 -9.73
N GLU A 318 -20.10 19.57 -9.36
CA GLU A 318 -21.25 19.87 -10.22
C GLU A 318 -21.30 21.35 -10.65
N GLU A 319 -20.95 22.30 -9.77
CA GLU A 319 -20.86 23.74 -10.13
C GLU A 319 -19.75 24.05 -11.13
N TYR A 320 -18.69 23.24 -11.16
CA TYR A 320 -17.59 23.33 -12.13
C TYR A 320 -17.81 22.45 -13.37
N GLY A 321 -18.93 21.72 -13.45
CA GLY A 321 -19.24 20.82 -14.58
C GLY A 321 -18.31 19.61 -14.67
N VAL A 322 -17.70 19.19 -13.56
CA VAL A 322 -16.76 18.06 -13.48
C VAL A 322 -17.25 16.97 -12.52
N ASP A 323 -16.72 15.76 -12.65
CA ASP A 323 -17.20 14.60 -11.88
C ASP A 323 -16.66 14.53 -10.45
N ARG A 324 -15.49 15.13 -10.18
CA ARG A 324 -14.84 15.09 -8.86
C ARG A 324 -14.30 16.45 -8.45
N LEU A 325 -14.33 16.71 -7.15
CA LEU A 325 -13.76 17.92 -6.56
C LEU A 325 -12.27 18.11 -6.89
N GLN A 326 -11.53 17.00 -6.99
CA GLN A 326 -10.10 16.99 -7.31
C GLN A 326 -9.80 17.53 -8.72
N ASP A 327 -10.79 17.47 -9.61
CA ASP A 327 -10.69 17.94 -11.00
C ASP A 327 -11.08 19.43 -11.12
N THR A 328 -11.45 20.07 -10.00
CA THR A 328 -11.71 21.52 -9.95
C THR A 328 -10.42 22.28 -9.62
N PRO A 329 -10.34 23.59 -9.91
CA PRO A 329 -9.26 24.45 -9.42
C PRO A 329 -9.13 24.48 -7.88
N LEU A 330 -10.18 24.03 -7.18
CA LEU A 330 -10.27 23.96 -5.72
C LEU A 330 -10.26 22.49 -5.30
N ALA A 331 -9.12 21.82 -5.51
CA ALA A 331 -8.92 20.37 -5.37
C ALA A 331 -9.22 19.77 -3.98
N SER A 332 -9.64 20.58 -3.00
CA SER A 332 -10.05 20.15 -1.67
C SER A 332 -11.15 21.04 -1.08
N LEU A 333 -11.93 20.51 -0.13
CA LEU A 333 -12.96 21.30 0.55
C LEU A 333 -12.37 22.45 1.38
N ASP A 334 -11.13 22.30 1.85
CA ASP A 334 -10.43 23.37 2.56
C ASP A 334 -10.02 24.49 1.59
N ALA A 335 -9.61 24.15 0.36
CA ALA A 335 -9.39 25.12 -0.70
C ALA A 335 -10.70 25.83 -1.08
N VAL A 336 -11.82 25.11 -1.14
CA VAL A 336 -13.16 25.71 -1.36
C VAL A 336 -13.51 26.70 -0.26
N LEU A 337 -13.33 26.35 1.02
CA LEU A 337 -13.59 27.26 2.13
C LEU A 337 -12.62 28.46 2.17
N ALA A 338 -11.37 28.28 1.72
CA ALA A 338 -10.41 29.37 1.58
C ALA A 338 -10.81 30.35 0.46
N ALA A 339 -11.30 29.83 -0.67
CA ALA A 339 -11.77 30.59 -1.82
C ALA A 339 -13.18 31.19 -1.67
N ALA A 340 -13.95 30.78 -0.65
CA ALA A 340 -15.34 31.20 -0.43
C ALA A 340 -15.58 31.81 0.97
N PRO A 341 -15.41 33.14 1.12
CA PRO A 341 -15.59 33.82 2.40
C PRO A 341 -17.00 33.66 3.01
N LYS A 342 -18.06 33.57 2.21
CA LYS A 342 -19.43 33.37 2.72
C LYS A 342 -19.64 31.93 3.21
N LEU A 343 -19.09 30.94 2.52
CA LEU A 343 -19.16 29.53 2.95
C LEU A 343 -18.39 29.30 4.24
N LYS A 344 -17.19 29.90 4.36
CA LYS A 344 -16.35 29.81 5.57
C LYS A 344 -17.03 30.34 6.84
N LYS A 345 -17.95 31.32 6.71
CA LYS A 345 -18.75 31.83 7.85
C LYS A 345 -19.85 30.87 8.29
N ARG A 346 -20.30 29.99 7.42
CA ARG A 346 -21.49 29.12 7.63
C ARG A 346 -21.15 27.65 7.77
N TRP A 347 -19.94 27.24 7.40
CA TRP A 347 -19.53 25.86 7.37
C TRP A 347 -18.09 25.70 7.84
N LYS A 348 -17.85 24.65 8.62
CA LYS A 348 -16.51 24.17 8.98
C LYS A 348 -16.35 22.70 8.57
N ARG A 349 -15.11 22.30 8.28
CA ARG A 349 -14.78 20.90 8.02
C ARG A 349 -14.33 20.22 9.32
N GLU A 350 -14.95 19.10 9.65
CA GLU A 350 -14.55 18.17 10.72
C GLU A 350 -14.24 16.81 10.10
N LYS A 351 -12.95 16.53 9.86
CA LYS A 351 -12.47 15.30 9.19
C LYS A 351 -13.22 15.03 7.87
N ASN A 352 -14.16 14.09 7.89
CA ASN A 352 -14.93 13.66 6.73
C ASN A 352 -16.36 14.24 6.68
N THR A 353 -16.64 15.32 7.42
CA THR A 353 -17.98 15.96 7.49
C THR A 353 -17.87 17.48 7.46
N MET A 354 -18.72 18.13 6.67
CA MET A 354 -19.00 19.56 6.73
C MET A 354 -20.10 19.82 7.77
N VAL A 355 -19.80 20.67 8.74
CA VAL A 355 -20.72 21.04 9.82
C VAL A 355 -21.14 22.49 9.64
N ARG A 356 -22.46 22.71 9.61
CA ARG A 356 -23.07 24.02 9.54
C ARG A 356 -22.86 24.75 10.86
N LEU A 357 -22.27 25.93 10.79
CA LEU A 357 -22.13 26.87 11.89
C LEU A 357 -23.49 27.57 12.08
N SER A 358 -23.93 27.66 13.33
CA SER A 358 -25.21 28.25 13.74
C SER A 358 -25.29 29.74 13.43
#